data_AF-A0A6V8D0L2-F1
#
_entry.id   AF-A0A6V8D0L2-F1
#
_cell.length_a   1.000
_cell.length_b   1.000
_cell.length_c   1.000
_cell.angle_alpha   90.00
_cell.angle_beta   90.00
_cell.angle_gamma   90.00
#
_symmetry.space_group_name_H-M   'P 1'
#
loop_
_entity.id
_entity.type
_entity.pdbx_description
1 polymer ?
#
loop_
_entity_poly.entity_id
_entity_poly.type
_entity_poly.pdbx_seq_one_letter_code
_entity_poly.pdbx_strand_id
1 'polypeptide(L)'
;MVKEAVPQLTLVIKSKAVDFSELVNGDDNNLIQTLSMLCSFYTVDDLCSFLYSDKFQSMDHELYELVFEMGLYSDHQVTLDIIPRGKNMTIDNSKYPVCNSHQSLKQVISDWMVEVTN
;
A
#
# COMPACT_ATOMS: atom_id res chain seq x y z
N MET A 1 -6.15 -21.05 -24.79
CA MET A 1 -6.23 -20.94 -23.32
C MET A 1 -5.70 -19.58 -22.95
N VAL A 2 -6.56 -18.63 -22.59
CA VAL A 2 -6.12 -17.34 -22.07
C VAL A 2 -5.61 -17.63 -20.66
N LYS A 3 -4.32 -17.41 -20.39
CA LYS A 3 -3.85 -17.39 -18.99
C LYS A 3 -4.55 -16.20 -18.35
N GLU A 4 -5.51 -16.45 -17.46
CA GLU A 4 -6.06 -15.39 -16.64
C GLU A 4 -4.89 -14.77 -15.86
N ALA A 5 -4.79 -13.44 -15.91
CA ALA A 5 -3.80 -12.74 -15.12
C ALA A 5 -4.07 -13.08 -13.64
N VAL A 6 -3.05 -13.50 -12.91
CA VAL A 6 -3.16 -13.69 -11.46
C VAL A 6 -2.68 -12.40 -10.78
N PRO A 7 -3.30 -11.99 -9.66
CA PRO A 7 -2.76 -10.90 -8.87
C PRO A 7 -1.33 -11.19 -8.42
N GLN A 8 -0.52 -10.14 -8.30
CA GLN A 8 0.87 -10.23 -7.85
C GLN A 8 1.02 -9.80 -6.40
N LEU A 9 0.21 -8.84 -5.97
CA LEU A 9 0.39 -8.15 -4.70
C LEU A 9 -0.94 -8.05 -3.95
N THR A 10 -0.86 -8.01 -2.63
CA THR A 10 -1.95 -7.68 -1.73
C THR A 10 -1.62 -6.42 -0.94
N LEU A 11 -2.64 -5.69 -0.51
CA LEU A 11 -2.52 -4.54 0.39
C LEU A 11 -3.68 -4.56 1.40
N VAL A 12 -3.38 -4.37 2.67
CA VAL A 12 -4.40 -4.25 3.73
C VAL A 12 -3.93 -3.28 4.81
N ILE A 13 -4.85 -2.61 5.48
CA ILE A 13 -4.52 -1.81 6.68
C ILE A 13 -4.06 -2.76 7.78
N LYS A 14 -2.80 -2.59 8.20
CA LYS A 14 -2.18 -3.30 9.32
C LYS A 14 -2.50 -2.63 10.65
N SER A 15 -2.38 -1.30 10.69
CA SER A 15 -2.70 -0.49 11.87
C SER A 15 -3.14 0.92 11.50
N LYS A 16 -3.78 1.58 12.47
CA LYS A 16 -4.34 2.93 12.39
C LYS A 16 -4.41 3.54 13.80
N ALA A 17 -4.62 4.85 13.89
CA ALA A 17 -4.78 5.56 15.16
C ALA A 17 -5.86 4.95 16.07
N VAL A 18 -5.72 5.10 17.39
CA VAL A 18 -6.63 4.49 18.38
C VAL A 18 -8.06 5.06 18.30
N ASP A 19 -8.19 6.36 18.03
CA ASP A 19 -9.49 7.07 18.00
C ASP A 19 -10.08 7.19 16.58
N PHE A 20 -9.65 6.31 15.69
CA PHE A 20 -9.91 6.40 14.26
C PHE A 20 -11.40 6.52 13.88
N SER A 21 -12.31 5.85 14.58
CA SER A 21 -13.75 5.94 14.30
C SER A 21 -14.34 7.34 14.56
N GLU A 22 -13.71 8.13 15.41
CA GLU A 22 -14.13 9.50 15.73
C GLU A 22 -13.48 10.55 14.80
N LEU A 23 -12.37 10.18 14.15
CA LEU A 23 -11.58 11.07 13.29
C LEU A 23 -11.97 11.03 11.82
N VAL A 24 -12.55 9.93 11.36
CA VAL A 24 -12.74 9.66 9.94
C VAL A 24 -13.95 10.42 9.37
N ASN A 25 -13.70 11.26 8.37
CA ASN A 25 -14.74 11.91 7.58
C ASN A 25 -15.43 10.91 6.61
N GLY A 26 -16.57 11.29 6.04
CA GLY A 26 -17.38 10.39 5.22
C GLY A 26 -16.70 9.83 3.95
N ASP A 27 -15.85 10.61 3.30
CA ASP A 27 -15.18 10.21 2.06
C ASP A 27 -13.98 9.30 2.33
N ASP A 28 -13.19 9.62 3.36
CA ASP A 28 -12.07 8.79 3.83
C ASP A 28 -12.59 7.45 4.37
N ASN A 29 -13.75 7.42 5.04
CA ASN A 29 -14.36 6.20 5.58
C ASN A 29 -14.54 5.12 4.51
N ASN A 30 -15.01 5.50 3.33
CA ASN A 30 -15.24 4.55 2.24
C ASN A 30 -13.92 3.96 1.71
N LEU A 31 -12.89 4.80 1.58
CA LEU A 31 -11.57 4.36 1.13
C LEU A 31 -10.94 3.42 2.17
N ILE A 32 -11.00 3.81 3.43
CA ILE A 32 -10.52 3.04 4.57
C ILE A 32 -11.25 1.70 4.68
N GLN A 33 -12.57 1.67 4.55
CA GLN A 33 -13.33 0.41 4.61
C GLN A 33 -12.92 -0.52 3.48
N THR A 34 -12.68 0.04 2.29
CA THR A 34 -12.15 -0.72 1.15
C THR A 34 -10.78 -1.30 1.48
N LEU A 35 -9.88 -0.50 2.06
CA LEU A 35 -8.52 -0.91 2.43
C LEU A 35 -8.44 -1.77 3.70
N SER A 36 -9.52 -1.81 4.49
CA SER A 36 -9.69 -2.73 5.61
C SER A 36 -10.02 -4.14 5.11
N MET A 37 -10.53 -4.25 3.88
CA MET A 37 -10.61 -5.52 3.15
C MET A 37 -9.30 -5.71 2.38
N LEU A 38 -8.84 -6.96 2.30
CA LEU A 38 -7.65 -7.31 1.54
C LEU A 38 -7.83 -6.90 0.06
N CYS A 39 -7.07 -5.91 -0.39
CA CYS A 39 -7.06 -5.47 -1.78
C CYS A 39 -5.99 -6.25 -2.54
N SER A 40 -6.31 -6.73 -3.75
CA SER A 40 -5.37 -7.44 -4.62
C SER A 40 -5.07 -6.63 -5.87
N PHE A 41 -3.80 -6.59 -6.27
CA PHE A 41 -3.31 -5.83 -7.42
C PHE A 41 -2.64 -6.76 -8.44
N TYR A 42 -2.93 -6.54 -9.72
CA TYR A 42 -2.39 -7.36 -10.81
C TYR A 42 -0.95 -7.02 -11.16
N THR A 43 -0.54 -5.78 -10.92
CA THR A 43 0.83 -5.32 -11.15
C THR A 43 1.30 -4.37 -10.05
N VAL A 44 2.62 -4.22 -9.93
CA VAL A 44 3.25 -3.17 -9.10
C VAL A 44 2.74 -1.78 -9.51
N ASP A 45 2.51 -1.57 -10.80
CA ASP A 45 2.05 -0.30 -11.36
C ASP A 45 0.63 0.05 -10.92
N ASP A 46 -0.27 -0.93 -10.85
CA ASP A 46 -1.65 -0.73 -10.37
C ASP A 46 -1.66 -0.30 -8.90
N LEU A 47 -0.84 -0.95 -8.08
CA LEU A 47 -0.69 -0.59 -6.66
C LEU A 47 -0.10 0.80 -6.49
N CYS A 48 0.96 1.14 -7.23
CA CYS A 48 1.56 2.47 -7.17
C CYS A 48 0.59 3.55 -7.68
N SER A 49 -0.14 3.28 -8.76
CA SER A 49 -1.17 4.18 -9.30
C SER A 49 -2.26 4.44 -8.27
N PHE A 50 -2.69 3.41 -7.54
CA PHE A 50 -3.66 3.57 -6.46
C PHE A 50 -3.11 4.43 -5.32
N LEU A 51 -1.90 4.13 -4.83
CA LEU A 51 -1.28 4.88 -3.72
C LEU A 51 -0.97 6.33 -4.07
N TYR A 52 -0.72 6.65 -5.34
CA TYR A 52 -0.54 8.02 -5.83
C TYR A 52 -1.80 8.64 -6.45
N SER A 53 -2.95 7.98 -6.35
CA SER A 53 -4.21 8.53 -6.83
C SER A 53 -4.65 9.73 -5.98
N ASP A 54 -5.34 10.68 -6.60
CA ASP A 54 -5.83 11.88 -5.91
C ASP A 54 -6.67 11.52 -4.67
N LYS A 55 -7.48 10.46 -4.76
CA LYS A 55 -8.33 9.97 -3.66
C LYS A 55 -7.52 9.46 -2.47
N PHE A 56 -6.43 8.74 -2.72
CA PHE A 56 -5.57 8.26 -1.64
C PHE A 56 -4.76 9.41 -1.05
N GLN A 57 -4.20 10.26 -1.91
CA GLN A 57 -3.33 11.37 -1.54
C GLN A 57 -4.06 12.53 -0.84
N SER A 58 -5.38 12.63 -1.02
CA SER A 58 -6.21 13.61 -0.29
C SER A 58 -6.54 13.19 1.15
N MET A 59 -6.27 11.93 1.51
CA MET A 59 -6.55 11.41 2.84
C MET A 59 -5.56 11.97 3.86
N ASP A 60 -6.02 12.26 5.08
CA ASP A 60 -5.17 12.76 6.16
C ASP A 60 -4.33 11.62 6.78
N HIS A 61 -3.23 11.28 6.12
CA HIS A 61 -2.34 10.20 6.54
C HIS A 61 -1.71 10.42 7.92
N GLU A 62 -1.52 11.67 8.34
CA GLU A 62 -0.96 12.00 9.66
C GLU A 62 -2.01 11.81 10.75
N LEU A 63 -3.25 12.23 10.51
CA LEU A 63 -4.35 12.06 11.44
C LEU A 63 -4.67 10.57 11.71
N TYR A 64 -4.62 9.75 10.67
CA TYR A 64 -5.04 8.36 10.74
C TYR A 64 -3.93 7.38 11.14
N GLU A 65 -2.66 7.81 11.11
CA GLU A 65 -1.48 6.99 11.42
C GLU A 65 -1.51 5.61 10.73
N LEU A 66 -1.90 5.59 9.44
CA LEU A 66 -2.10 4.35 8.71
C LEU A 66 -0.77 3.65 8.44
N VAL A 67 -0.74 2.34 8.74
CA VAL A 67 0.30 1.43 8.26
C VAL A 67 -0.38 0.39 7.41
N PHE A 68 0.13 0.21 6.19
CA PHE A 68 -0.35 -0.81 5.27
C PHE A 68 0.62 -1.97 5.24
N GLU A 69 0.08 -3.18 5.27
CA GLU A 69 0.83 -4.39 4.96
C GLU A 69 0.66 -4.68 3.47
N MET A 70 1.77 -4.69 2.74
CA MET A 70 1.84 -5.14 1.36
C MET A 70 2.44 -6.54 1.33
N GLY A 71 1.78 -7.48 0.66
CA GLY A 71 2.21 -8.88 0.59
C GLY A 71 2.33 -9.39 -0.83
N LEU A 72 3.06 -10.48 -1.01
CA LEU A 72 2.97 -11.25 -2.25
C LEU A 72 1.65 -12.03 -2.28
N TYR A 73 1.00 -12.04 -3.44
CA TYR A 73 -0.21 -12.84 -3.62
C TYR A 73 0.09 -14.35 -3.60
N SER A 74 1.27 -14.77 -4.05
CA SER A 74 1.70 -16.17 -4.05
C SER A 74 2.14 -16.69 -2.68
N ASP A 75 2.58 -15.80 -1.79
CA ASP A 75 3.02 -16.14 -0.43
C ASP A 75 2.73 -14.99 0.53
N HIS A 76 1.67 -15.15 1.32
CA HIS A 76 1.22 -14.14 2.28
C HIS A 76 2.10 -14.01 3.52
N GLN A 77 3.15 -14.85 3.69
CA GLN A 77 4.15 -14.64 4.74
C GLN A 77 5.22 -13.62 4.32
N VAL A 78 5.35 -13.35 3.02
CA VAL A 78 6.29 -12.37 2.49
C VAL A 78 5.59 -11.03 2.41
N THR A 79 5.80 -10.21 3.45
CA THR A 79 5.16 -8.91 3.60
C THR A 79 6.17 -7.78 3.83
N LEU A 80 5.71 -6.57 3.57
CA LEU A 80 6.46 -5.33 3.74
C LEU A 80 5.49 -4.19 4.07
N ASP A 81 5.88 -3.35 5.01
CA ASP A 81 5.02 -2.30 5.54
C ASP A 81 5.21 -0.99 4.76
N ILE A 82 4.10 -0.38 4.35
CA ILE A 82 4.05 0.92 3.68
C ILE A 82 3.39 1.94 4.60
N ILE A 83 4.09 3.03 4.89
CA ILE A 83 3.64 4.12 5.75
C ILE A 83 3.56 5.39 4.90
N PRO A 84 2.35 5.85 4.52
CA PRO A 84 2.19 7.13 3.85
C PRO A 84 2.47 8.30 4.82
N ARG A 85 3.14 9.33 4.30
CA ARG A 85 3.48 10.58 4.98
C ARG A 85 3.23 11.74 4.02
N GLY A 86 1.97 12.13 3.91
CA GLY A 86 1.52 13.05 2.86
C GLY A 86 1.80 12.46 1.47
N LYS A 87 2.56 13.20 0.65
CA LYS A 87 2.94 12.76 -0.71
C LYS A 87 4.05 11.72 -0.76
N ASN A 88 4.69 11.44 0.37
CA ASN A 88 5.79 10.51 0.44
C ASN A 88 5.30 9.18 1.01
N MET A 89 5.99 8.10 0.64
CA MET A 89 5.78 6.76 1.15
C MET A 89 7.07 6.30 1.81
N THR A 90 6.97 5.88 3.06
CA THR A 90 8.08 5.22 3.76
C THR A 90 7.83 3.72 3.72
N ILE A 91 8.87 2.98 3.42
CA ILE A 91 8.85 1.52 3.46
C ILE A 91 9.52 1.10 4.76
N ASP A 92 8.79 0.46 5.66
CA ASP A 92 9.32 0.07 6.98
C ASP A 92 10.16 -1.21 6.87
N ASN A 93 11.31 -1.01 6.25
CA ASN A 93 12.48 -1.86 6.34
C ASN A 93 13.66 -0.92 6.16
N SER A 94 14.55 -0.84 7.15
CA SER A 94 15.69 0.10 7.24
C SER A 94 16.58 0.22 6.00
N LYS A 95 16.40 -0.69 5.03
CA LYS A 95 17.06 -0.79 3.74
C LYS A 95 16.53 0.19 2.67
N TYR A 96 15.26 0.59 2.71
CA TYR A 96 14.65 1.33 1.60
C TYR A 96 14.51 2.83 1.86
N PRO A 97 14.74 3.68 0.85
CA PRO A 97 14.61 5.13 0.99
C PRO A 97 13.15 5.56 1.06
N VAL A 98 12.93 6.79 1.55
CA VAL A 98 11.65 7.48 1.40
C VAL A 98 11.34 7.67 -0.09
N CYS A 99 10.19 7.16 -0.53
CA CYS A 99 9.70 7.29 -1.89
C CYS A 99 8.87 8.56 -2.03
N ASN A 100 9.26 9.46 -2.93
CA ASN A 100 8.61 10.76 -3.13
C ASN A 100 7.85 10.87 -4.47
N SER A 101 7.80 9.76 -5.21
CA SER A 101 7.15 9.68 -6.51
C SER A 101 6.70 8.26 -6.81
N HIS A 102 5.69 8.14 -7.69
CA HIS A 102 5.24 6.87 -8.24
C HIS A 102 6.44 6.01 -8.70
N GLN A 103 7.35 6.59 -9.49
CA GLN A 103 8.49 5.85 -10.05
C GLN A 103 9.44 5.33 -8.96
N SER A 104 9.72 6.13 -7.92
CA SER A 104 10.57 5.68 -6.81
C SER A 104 9.95 4.51 -6.04
N LEU A 105 8.64 4.56 -5.77
CA LEU A 105 7.94 3.48 -5.09
C LEU A 105 7.91 2.22 -5.94
N LYS A 106 7.58 2.36 -7.23
CA LYS A 106 7.55 1.25 -8.19
C LYS A 106 8.89 0.53 -8.26
N GLN A 107 9.99 1.27 -8.30
CA GLN A 107 11.33 0.69 -8.32
C GLN A 107 11.59 -0.11 -7.05
N VAL A 108 11.34 0.47 -5.88
CA VAL A 108 11.55 -0.21 -4.58
C VAL A 108 10.74 -1.50 -4.47
N ILE A 109 9.45 -1.47 -4.84
CA ILE A 109 8.59 -2.66 -4.78
C ILE A 109 9.06 -3.72 -5.79
N SER A 110 9.47 -3.31 -7.00
CA SER A 110 10.00 -4.24 -8.00
C SER A 110 11.28 -4.92 -7.53
N ASP A 111 12.21 -4.15 -6.94
CA ASP A 111 13.46 -4.67 -6.39
C ASP A 111 13.19 -5.63 -5.23
N TRP A 112 12.28 -5.27 -4.32
CA TRP A 112 11.83 -6.15 -3.24
C TRP A 112 11.26 -7.46 -3.78
N MET A 113 10.36 -7.41 -4.77
CA MET A 113 9.80 -8.61 -5.40
C MET A 113 10.88 -9.52 -5.98
N VAL A 114 11.88 -8.97 -6.67
CA VAL A 114 13.01 -9.74 -7.20
C VAL A 114 13.83 -10.37 -6.07
N GLU A 115 14.03 -9.68 -4.96
CA GLU A 115 14.79 -10.20 -3.81
C GLU A 115 14.09 -11.35 -3.09
N VAL A 116 12.76 -11.33 -2.99
CA VAL A 116 12.00 -12.35 -2.25
C VAL A 116 11.56 -13.54 -3.10
N THR A 117 11.66 -13.42 -4.44
CA THR A 117 11.30 -14.49 -5.39
C THR A 117 12.50 -15.27 -5.92
N ASN A 118 13.73 -14.83 -5.64
CA ASN A 118 14.99 -15.50 -6.00
C ASN A 118 15.64 -16.16 -4.77
#